data_AF-A0A1H2V050-F1
#
_entry.id   AF-A0A1H2V050-F1
#
_cell.length_a   1.000
_cell.length_b   1.000
_cell.length_c   1.000
_cell.angle_alpha   90.00
_cell.angle_beta   90.00
_cell.angle_gamma   90.00
#
_symmetry.space_group_name_H-M   'P 1'
#
loop_
_entity.id
_entity.type
_entity.pdbx_description
1 polymer ?
#
loop_
_entity_poly.entity_id
_entity_poly.type
_entity_poly.pdbx_seq_one_letter_code
_entity_poly.pdbx_strand_id
1 'polypeptide(L)'
;MLELVSVSGYSKRDVKGPQAFAGKAASARRGGLLHGTKVSTTGGWKRVERLVAGDLVRTLDHGFQELRRVSVDRIVVPGDERRSEHLPVLVPSRAAYNGRPVWLMPEQGVALDQGKLAVGIEGISVIPARLLSGVGRLKSDTPAQSFDVTSLFFDQDELVFIEGGFQAYCASGRMSAAPVRNRVRYEVADDEHADLLIEAVENRGDISALANPLAALPAPMSQEPIFPIRPSMGIRRPGRPGRPDVPALFLRPEWKSQ
;
A
#
# COMPACT_ATOMS: atom_id res chain seq x y z
N MET A 1 28.04 26.97 20.69
CA MET A 1 26.71 27.36 20.19
C MET A 1 26.69 27.03 18.71
N LEU A 2 25.73 26.18 18.30
CA LEU A 2 25.63 25.39 17.05
C LEU A 2 26.14 26.10 15.77
N GLU A 3 26.97 25.51 14.89
CA GLU A 3 26.74 24.36 13.97
C GLU A 3 25.51 24.53 13.05
N LEU A 4 25.50 24.19 11.76
CA LEU A 4 26.51 23.91 10.73
C LEU A 4 25.73 23.99 9.40
N VAL A 5 26.12 24.95 8.55
CA VAL A 5 26.36 24.81 7.11
C VAL A 5 25.27 24.22 6.20
N SER A 6 24.79 25.10 5.32
CA SER A 6 24.06 24.84 4.08
C SER A 6 24.98 24.34 2.97
N VAL A 7 24.66 23.20 2.32
CA VAL A 7 25.03 22.87 0.93
C VAL A 7 23.94 21.92 0.41
N SER A 8 23.16 22.27 -0.61
CA SER A 8 23.49 21.94 -1.99
C SER A 8 22.69 22.82 -2.94
N GLY A 9 23.42 23.61 -3.73
CA GLY A 9 22.87 24.37 -4.84
C GLY A 9 22.92 23.57 -6.14
N TYR A 10 22.08 23.97 -7.10
CA TYR A 10 22.52 24.15 -8.48
C TYR A 10 21.72 25.28 -9.14
N SER A 11 22.48 26.36 -9.36
CA SER A 11 22.49 27.31 -10.47
C SER A 11 21.19 27.91 -11.03
N LYS A 12 21.15 29.23 -10.86
CA LYS A 12 20.34 30.26 -11.49
C LYS A 12 20.36 30.15 -13.03
N ARG A 13 19.19 30.14 -13.66
CA ARG A 13 18.96 30.80 -14.96
C ARG A 13 17.83 31.79 -14.76
N ASP A 14 18.16 33.07 -14.84
CA ASP A 14 17.21 34.17 -14.89
C ASP A 14 16.40 34.07 -16.20
N VAL A 15 15.09 33.84 -16.08
CA VAL A 15 14.10 34.15 -17.13
C VAL A 15 12.95 34.91 -16.47
N LYS A 16 12.69 36.11 -16.99
CA LYS A 16 11.77 37.13 -16.47
C LYS A 16 10.39 36.93 -17.13
N GLY A 17 9.33 36.65 -16.37
CA GLY A 17 7.92 36.55 -16.85
C GLY A 17 7.05 35.59 -16.02
N PRO A 18 5.72 35.79 -15.87
CA PRO A 18 4.99 35.41 -14.66
C PRO A 18 4.76 33.90 -14.55
N GLN A 19 5.51 33.22 -13.68
CA GLN A 19 5.39 31.77 -13.47
C GLN A 19 5.09 31.40 -12.00
N ALA A 20 4.22 32.16 -11.34
CA ALA A 20 3.76 31.83 -9.99
C ALA A 20 2.59 30.81 -9.98
N PHE A 21 1.86 30.67 -11.09
CA PHE A 21 0.68 29.79 -11.18
C PHE A 21 1.03 28.34 -11.54
N ALA A 22 1.96 28.13 -12.48
CA ALA A 22 2.33 26.78 -12.95
C ALA A 22 2.99 25.92 -11.85
N GLY A 23 3.82 26.53 -10.99
CA GLY A 23 4.50 25.81 -9.90
C GLY A 23 3.55 25.33 -8.79
N LYS A 24 2.47 26.07 -8.52
CA LYS A 24 1.48 25.68 -7.50
C LYS A 24 0.56 24.56 -7.99
N ALA A 25 0.05 24.65 -9.22
CA ALA A 25 -0.76 23.58 -9.83
C ALA A 25 0.04 22.27 -10.02
N ALA A 26 1.35 22.36 -10.31
CA ALA A 26 2.24 21.20 -10.35
C ALA A 26 2.40 20.51 -8.98
N SER A 27 2.24 21.24 -7.86
CA SER A 27 2.25 20.63 -6.53
C SER A 27 0.98 19.80 -6.24
N ALA A 28 -0.15 20.19 -6.83
CA ALA A 28 -1.42 19.48 -6.65
C ALA A 28 -1.46 18.17 -7.45
N ARG A 29 -0.81 18.11 -8.63
CA ARG A 29 -0.52 16.88 -9.40
C ARG A 29 0.62 16.04 -8.80
N ARG A 30 0.66 15.82 -7.50
CA ARG A 30 1.62 14.90 -6.88
C ARG A 30 1.01 13.52 -6.66
N GLY A 31 1.85 12.53 -6.42
CA GLY A 31 1.45 11.23 -5.89
C GLY A 31 1.54 11.21 -4.37
N GLY A 32 1.22 10.07 -3.77
CA GLY A 32 1.27 9.85 -2.34
C GLY A 32 -0.11 9.76 -1.69
N LEU A 33 -0.09 9.44 -0.40
CA LEU A 33 -1.28 9.15 0.39
C LEU A 33 -1.63 10.34 1.29
N LEU A 34 -2.86 10.82 1.19
CA LEU A 34 -3.35 11.91 2.05
C LEU A 34 -3.30 11.50 3.52
N HIS A 35 -2.88 12.42 4.41
CA HIS A 35 -2.98 12.20 5.85
C HIS A 35 -4.41 11.79 6.26
N GLY A 36 -4.49 10.85 7.18
CA GLY A 36 -5.73 10.19 7.58
C GLY A 36 -6.06 8.95 6.75
N THR A 37 -5.40 8.68 5.62
CA THR A 37 -5.52 7.40 4.89
C THR A 37 -4.95 6.27 5.74
N LYS A 38 -5.62 5.13 5.81
CA LYS A 38 -5.12 3.95 6.53
C LYS A 38 -4.42 3.00 5.57
N VAL A 39 -3.31 2.44 6.02
CA VAL A 39 -2.48 1.46 5.34
C VAL A 39 -2.47 0.17 6.17
N SER A 40 -2.48 -0.97 5.50
CA SER A 40 -2.43 -2.28 6.15
C SER A 40 -1.01 -2.59 6.64
N THR A 41 -0.85 -2.85 7.94
CA THR A 41 0.41 -3.22 8.59
C THR A 41 0.24 -4.52 9.37
N THR A 42 1.32 -5.07 9.91
CA THR A 42 1.26 -6.26 10.79
C THR A 42 0.40 -6.03 12.03
N GLY A 43 0.34 -4.79 12.55
CA GLY A 43 -0.53 -4.36 13.65
C GLY A 43 -1.96 -3.99 13.22
N GLY A 44 -2.36 -4.33 11.99
CA GLY A 44 -3.64 -3.94 11.42
C GLY A 44 -3.59 -2.58 10.71
N TRP A 45 -4.71 -1.87 10.69
CA TRP A 45 -4.83 -0.61 9.95
C TRP A 45 -4.17 0.55 10.70
N LYS A 46 -3.08 1.07 10.15
CA LYS A 46 -2.35 2.22 10.70
C LYS A 46 -2.54 3.43 9.79
N ARG A 47 -2.71 4.62 10.37
CA ARG A 47 -2.80 5.85 9.57
C ARG A 47 -1.44 6.19 8.97
N VAL A 48 -1.43 6.70 7.74
CA VAL A 48 -0.20 6.93 6.98
C VAL A 48 0.74 7.91 7.68
N GLU A 49 0.21 8.94 8.34
CA GLU A 49 1.00 9.94 9.08
C GLU A 49 1.69 9.39 10.33
N ARG A 50 1.38 8.15 10.72
CA ARG A 50 2.02 7.45 11.85
C ARG A 50 3.04 6.41 11.38
N LEU A 51 3.15 6.18 10.07
CA LEU A 51 4.12 5.23 9.53
C LEU A 51 5.52 5.81 9.62
N VAL A 52 6.47 4.96 10.00
CA VAL A 52 7.89 5.31 10.10
C VAL A 52 8.73 4.25 9.41
N ALA A 53 9.96 4.60 9.05
CA ALA A 53 10.90 3.62 8.50
C ALA A 53 11.06 2.43 9.47
N GLY A 54 11.09 1.21 8.93
CA GLY A 54 11.08 -0.04 9.69
C GLY A 54 9.69 -0.65 9.88
N ASP A 55 8.59 0.10 9.68
CA ASP A 55 7.25 -0.48 9.74
C ASP A 55 7.04 -1.52 8.63
N LEU A 56 6.40 -2.64 8.97
CA LEU A 56 6.04 -3.70 8.03
C LEU A 56 4.65 -3.45 7.42
N VAL A 57 4.61 -3.14 6.12
CA VAL A 57 3.41 -2.81 5.35
C VAL A 57 3.00 -3.98 4.47
N ARG A 58 1.71 -4.30 4.42
CA ARG A 58 1.19 -5.37 3.57
C ARG A 58 1.18 -4.92 2.10
N THR A 59 1.85 -5.70 1.27
CA THR A 59 1.91 -5.55 -0.18
C THR A 59 1.10 -6.66 -0.87
N LEU A 60 0.83 -6.48 -2.15
CA LEU A 60 0.08 -7.46 -2.95
C LEU A 60 0.88 -8.75 -3.16
N ASP A 61 2.09 -8.66 -3.70
CA ASP A 61 2.84 -9.83 -4.18
C ASP A 61 3.91 -10.32 -3.19
N HIS A 62 4.44 -9.42 -2.36
CA HIS A 62 5.63 -9.68 -1.53
C HIS A 62 5.32 -9.79 -0.02
N GLY A 63 4.05 -9.99 0.35
CA GLY A 63 3.65 -10.09 1.75
C GLY A 63 3.91 -8.80 2.52
N PHE A 64 4.46 -8.88 3.73
CA PHE A 64 4.82 -7.68 4.49
C PHE A 64 6.22 -7.19 4.10
N GLN A 65 6.33 -5.92 3.69
CA GLN A 65 7.59 -5.30 3.30
C GLN A 65 7.94 -4.13 4.22
N GLU A 66 9.23 -4.03 4.52
CA GLU A 66 9.76 -3.01 5.41
C GLU A 66 9.80 -1.67 4.69
N LEU A 67 9.19 -0.66 5.31
CA LEU A 67 9.20 0.70 4.84
C LEU A 67 10.61 1.29 5.00
N ARG A 68 11.28 1.66 3.91
CA ARG A 68 12.67 2.17 3.95
C ARG A 68 12.74 3.66 4.26
N ARG A 69 11.79 4.42 3.72
CA ARG A 69 11.74 5.87 3.92
C ARG A 69 10.31 6.36 3.81
N VAL A 70 10.04 7.44 4.55
CA VAL A 70 8.80 8.19 4.51
C VAL A 70 9.13 9.63 4.16
N SER A 71 8.37 10.22 3.24
CA SER A 71 8.46 11.65 2.93
C SER A 71 7.10 12.28 3.18
N VAL A 72 7.09 13.46 3.79
CA VAL A 72 5.86 14.22 4.01
C VAL A 72 5.97 15.54 3.28
N ASP A 73 5.04 15.78 2.37
CA ASP A 73 4.91 17.01 1.62
C ASP A 73 3.62 17.72 2.03
N ARG A 74 3.68 19.04 2.23
CA ARG A 74 2.48 19.86 2.37
C ARG A 74 2.03 20.34 0.99
N ILE A 75 0.80 19.99 0.63
CA ILE A 75 0.17 20.41 -0.61
C ILE A 75 -0.74 21.61 -0.33
N VAL A 76 -0.69 22.60 -1.22
CA VAL A 76 -1.58 23.76 -1.19
C VAL A 76 -2.27 23.85 -2.54
N VAL A 77 -3.58 23.65 -2.54
CA VAL A 77 -4.41 23.75 -3.75
C VAL A 77 -4.91 25.19 -3.87
N PRO A 78 -4.65 25.89 -4.99
CA PRO A 78 -5.21 27.22 -5.23
C PRO A 78 -6.74 27.21 -5.14
N GLY A 79 -7.35 28.21 -4.48
CA GLY A 79 -8.80 28.26 -4.28
C GLY A 79 -9.62 28.41 -5.57
N ASP A 80 -8.99 28.88 -6.63
CA ASP A 80 -9.53 29.02 -7.99
C ASP A 80 -9.22 27.81 -8.88
N GLU A 81 -8.52 26.78 -8.37
CA GLU A 81 -8.26 25.57 -9.15
C GLU A 81 -9.56 24.81 -9.40
N ARG A 82 -9.82 24.49 -10.67
CA ARG A 82 -11.04 23.80 -11.13
C ARG A 82 -10.74 22.65 -12.07
N ARG A 83 -9.49 22.50 -12.50
CA ARG A 83 -9.05 21.45 -13.41
C ARG A 83 -9.08 20.13 -12.67
N SER A 84 -9.95 19.22 -13.08
CA SER A 84 -10.11 17.91 -12.44
C SER A 84 -8.80 17.14 -12.36
N GLU A 85 -7.96 17.25 -13.39
CA GLU A 85 -6.68 16.55 -13.44
C GLU A 85 -5.63 17.06 -12.44
N HIS A 86 -5.89 18.19 -11.76
CA HIS A 86 -5.02 18.74 -10.69
C HIS A 86 -5.60 18.53 -9.31
N LEU A 87 -6.84 18.06 -9.19
CA LEU A 87 -7.53 17.91 -7.92
C LEU A 87 -7.52 16.46 -7.47
N PRO A 88 -7.32 16.18 -6.17
CA PRO A 88 -7.49 14.84 -5.62
C PRO A 88 -8.81 14.19 -6.03
N VAL A 89 -8.81 12.87 -6.17
CA VAL A 89 -10.02 12.11 -6.47
C VAL A 89 -10.63 11.58 -5.18
N LEU A 90 -11.89 11.97 -4.94
CA LEU A 90 -12.72 11.46 -3.87
C LEU A 90 -13.35 10.13 -4.30
N VAL A 91 -13.02 9.08 -3.58
CA VAL A 91 -13.76 7.82 -3.57
C VAL A 91 -14.80 7.90 -2.43
N PRO A 92 -16.11 7.94 -2.72
CA PRO A 92 -17.12 8.04 -1.67
C PRO A 92 -17.18 6.76 -0.82
N SER A 93 -17.70 6.85 0.39
CA SER A 93 -17.93 5.67 1.25
C SER A 93 -18.80 4.62 0.53
N ARG A 94 -18.50 3.34 0.73
CA ARG A 94 -19.20 2.21 0.12
C ARG A 94 -19.17 2.21 -1.41
N ALA A 95 -18.17 2.87 -2.01
CA ALA A 95 -17.94 2.76 -3.45
C ALA A 95 -17.30 1.40 -3.80
N ALA A 96 -16.38 0.93 -2.95
CA ALA A 96 -15.88 -0.43 -2.94
C ALA A 96 -16.07 -1.01 -1.53
N TYR A 97 -15.03 -1.57 -0.92
CA TYR A 97 -15.08 -2.11 0.45
C TYR A 97 -14.77 -1.06 1.53
N ASN A 98 -14.76 0.23 1.18
CA ASN A 98 -14.42 1.32 2.09
C ASN A 98 -15.60 1.73 2.98
N GLY A 99 -15.39 1.73 4.30
CA GLY A 99 -16.39 2.22 5.26
C GLY A 99 -16.52 3.74 5.34
N ARG A 100 -15.51 4.48 4.87
CA ARG A 100 -15.48 5.95 4.82
C ARG A 100 -14.89 6.44 3.50
N PRO A 101 -15.06 7.73 3.14
CA PRO A 101 -14.45 8.26 1.93
C PRO A 101 -12.92 8.15 1.96
N VAL A 102 -12.34 7.86 0.80
CA VAL A 102 -10.89 7.77 0.58
C VAL A 102 -10.50 8.84 -0.43
N TRP A 103 -9.39 9.53 -0.17
CA TRP A 103 -8.84 10.55 -1.06
C TRP A 103 -7.59 10.02 -1.73
N LEU A 104 -7.55 10.13 -3.05
CA LEU A 104 -6.42 9.71 -3.87
C LEU A 104 -5.80 10.95 -4.51
N MET A 105 -4.48 11.12 -4.38
CA MET A 105 -3.79 12.21 -5.07
C MET A 105 -3.82 11.98 -6.59
N PRO A 106 -3.82 13.02 -7.45
CA PRO A 106 -4.03 12.87 -8.90
C PRO A 106 -3.07 11.90 -9.59
N GLU A 107 -1.79 11.92 -9.20
CA GLU A 107 -0.75 11.02 -9.73
C GLU A 107 -0.56 9.76 -8.87
N GLN A 108 -1.39 9.54 -7.86
CA GLN A 108 -1.34 8.31 -7.10
C GLN A 108 -1.78 7.16 -8.01
N GLY A 109 -0.85 6.27 -8.35
CA GLY A 109 -1.16 5.05 -9.06
C GLY A 109 -2.04 4.14 -8.21
N VAL A 110 -3.13 3.66 -8.79
CA VAL A 110 -4.07 2.70 -8.19
C VAL A 110 -4.04 1.44 -9.03
N ALA A 111 -3.93 0.28 -8.39
CA ALA A 111 -3.99 -0.98 -9.11
C ALA A 111 -5.41 -1.26 -9.60
N LEU A 112 -5.50 -1.72 -10.84
CA LEU A 112 -6.69 -2.24 -11.48
C LEU A 112 -6.43 -3.70 -11.84
N ASP A 113 -7.28 -4.59 -11.34
CA ASP A 113 -7.28 -6.02 -11.67
C ASP A 113 -8.09 -6.24 -12.96
N GLN A 114 -7.39 -6.51 -14.06
CA GLN A 114 -7.99 -6.71 -15.37
C GLN A 114 -8.81 -8.01 -15.45
N GLY A 115 -8.43 -9.03 -14.67
CA GLY A 115 -9.16 -10.30 -14.61
C GLY A 115 -10.58 -10.11 -14.08
N LYS A 116 -10.79 -9.10 -13.23
CA LYS A 116 -12.13 -8.72 -12.77
C LYS A 116 -12.95 -7.99 -13.80
N LEU A 117 -12.39 -7.48 -14.91
CA LEU A 117 -13.15 -6.78 -15.94
C LEU A 117 -13.79 -7.71 -16.97
N ALA A 118 -13.47 -9.02 -16.95
CA ALA A 118 -13.97 -10.01 -17.92
C ALA A 118 -13.65 -9.64 -19.40
N VAL A 119 -12.58 -8.87 -19.62
CA VAL A 119 -12.09 -8.45 -20.95
C VAL A 119 -11.17 -9.50 -21.61
N GLY A 120 -11.08 -10.71 -21.05
CA GLY A 120 -10.26 -11.80 -21.58
C GLY A 120 -8.75 -11.65 -21.35
N ILE A 121 -8.35 -10.67 -20.54
CA ILE A 121 -6.96 -10.40 -20.16
C ILE A 121 -6.85 -10.53 -18.64
N GLU A 122 -5.82 -11.24 -18.19
CA GLU A 122 -5.46 -11.34 -16.78
C GLU A 122 -4.23 -10.50 -16.51
N GLY A 123 -4.22 -9.79 -15.37
CA GLY A 123 -3.10 -8.95 -15.00
C GLY A 123 -3.52 -7.78 -14.12
N ILE A 124 -2.52 -7.00 -13.72
CA ILE A 124 -2.69 -5.81 -12.92
C ILE A 124 -2.05 -4.63 -13.63
N SER A 125 -2.84 -3.60 -13.88
CA SER A 125 -2.36 -2.32 -14.39
C SER A 125 -2.44 -1.26 -13.31
N VAL A 126 -1.48 -0.34 -13.30
CA VAL A 126 -1.49 0.82 -12.42
C VAL A 126 -1.99 2.02 -13.21
N ILE A 127 -3.11 2.59 -12.76
CA ILE A 127 -3.74 3.75 -13.39
C ILE A 127 -3.62 4.95 -12.45
N PRO A 128 -3.17 6.12 -12.92
CA PRO A 128 -3.16 7.33 -12.10
C PRO A 128 -4.59 7.75 -11.75
N ALA A 129 -4.82 8.10 -10.48
CA ALA A 129 -6.16 8.37 -9.97
C ALA A 129 -6.90 9.47 -10.76
N ARG A 130 -6.20 10.47 -11.31
CA ARG A 130 -6.81 11.55 -12.11
C ARG A 130 -7.66 11.03 -13.27
N LEU A 131 -7.27 9.91 -13.88
CA LEU A 131 -7.99 9.32 -15.01
C LEU A 131 -9.26 8.60 -14.55
N LEU A 132 -9.33 8.21 -13.28
CA LEU A 132 -10.51 7.58 -12.68
C LEU A 132 -11.60 8.61 -12.29
N SER A 133 -11.35 9.90 -12.48
CA SER A 133 -12.33 10.95 -12.18
C SER A 133 -13.50 10.87 -13.16
N GLY A 134 -14.72 10.73 -12.63
CA GLY A 134 -15.93 10.55 -13.44
C GLY A 134 -16.38 9.09 -13.53
N VAL A 135 -15.48 8.14 -13.22
CA VAL A 135 -15.80 6.71 -13.24
C VAL A 135 -16.72 6.37 -12.07
N GLY A 136 -17.95 5.96 -12.39
CA GLY A 136 -18.97 5.62 -11.40
C GLY A 136 -19.34 6.79 -10.49
N ARG A 137 -18.86 6.78 -9.24
CA ARG A 137 -19.12 7.84 -8.24
C ARG A 137 -17.86 8.58 -7.82
N LEU A 138 -16.73 8.34 -8.49
CA LEU A 138 -15.47 9.02 -8.22
C LEU A 138 -15.54 10.44 -8.78
N LYS A 139 -15.11 11.42 -7.99
CA LYS A 139 -15.09 12.82 -8.41
C LYS A 139 -13.80 13.51 -8.02
N SER A 140 -13.30 14.36 -8.88
CA SER A 140 -12.21 15.29 -8.54
C SER A 140 -12.74 16.40 -7.63
N ASP A 141 -12.10 16.56 -6.47
CA ASP A 141 -12.50 17.52 -5.45
C ASP A 141 -11.29 17.81 -4.53
N THR A 142 -11.42 18.76 -3.60
CA THR A 142 -10.34 19.04 -2.64
C THR A 142 -10.81 18.81 -1.20
N PRO A 143 -10.05 18.04 -0.37
CA PRO A 143 -10.40 17.84 1.03
C PRO A 143 -10.24 19.13 1.86
N ALA A 144 -9.33 20.02 1.45
CA ALA A 144 -9.04 21.31 2.09
C ALA A 144 -8.14 22.17 1.17
N GLN A 145 -8.02 23.46 1.45
CA GLN A 145 -7.07 24.34 0.72
C GLN A 145 -5.60 23.94 0.93
N SER A 146 -5.29 23.34 2.08
CA SER A 146 -3.95 22.80 2.37
C SER A 146 -4.06 21.51 3.17
N PHE A 147 -3.25 20.53 2.82
CA PHE A 147 -3.22 19.22 3.47
C PHE A 147 -1.84 18.57 3.31
N ASP A 148 -1.54 17.62 4.20
CA ASP A 148 -0.27 16.89 4.18
C ASP A 148 -0.43 15.55 3.47
N VAL A 149 0.55 15.19 2.65
CA VAL A 149 0.62 13.96 1.86
C VAL A 149 1.88 13.21 2.25
N THR A 150 1.74 11.92 2.51
CA THR A 150 2.86 11.03 2.82
C THR A 150 3.16 10.13 1.62
N SER A 151 4.41 10.13 1.16
CA SER A 151 4.94 9.17 0.20
C SER A 151 5.74 8.08 0.91
N LEU A 152 5.46 6.83 0.57
CA LEU A 152 6.09 5.64 1.12
C LEU A 152 7.10 5.08 0.13
N PHE A 153 8.29 4.71 0.60
CA PHE A 153 9.36 4.20 -0.25
C PHE A 153 9.88 2.87 0.27
N PHE A 154 9.97 1.89 -0.64
CA PHE A 154 10.45 0.54 -0.40
C PHE A 154 11.72 0.26 -1.22
N ASP A 155 12.32 -0.92 -1.04
CA ASP A 155 13.49 -1.37 -1.82
C ASP A 155 13.18 -1.66 -3.30
N GLN A 156 11.91 -1.93 -3.58
CA GLN A 156 11.38 -2.17 -4.90
C GLN A 156 9.99 -1.53 -5.00
N ASP A 157 9.41 -1.56 -6.20
CA ASP A 157 8.08 -1.02 -6.38
C ASP A 157 7.09 -1.96 -5.70
N GLU A 158 6.11 -1.40 -4.98
CA GLU A 158 5.16 -2.17 -4.21
C GLU A 158 3.74 -1.64 -4.42
N LEU A 159 2.77 -2.55 -4.52
CA LEU A 159 1.35 -2.22 -4.37
C LEU A 159 0.94 -2.44 -2.92
N VAL A 160 0.72 -1.35 -2.18
CA VAL A 160 0.36 -1.41 -0.75
C VAL A 160 -1.15 -1.35 -0.56
N PHE A 161 -1.67 -2.12 0.39
CA PHE A 161 -3.09 -2.08 0.71
C PHE A 161 -3.45 -0.85 1.53
N ILE A 162 -4.34 -0.04 0.98
CA ILE A 162 -4.96 1.10 1.66
C ILE A 162 -6.42 0.79 1.98
N GLU A 163 -7.02 1.68 2.78
CA GLU A 163 -8.40 1.55 3.24
C GLU A 163 -9.39 1.25 2.11
N GLY A 164 -10.34 0.36 2.37
CA GLY A 164 -11.32 -0.04 1.37
C GLY A 164 -10.85 -1.11 0.40
N GLY A 165 -9.65 -1.67 0.62
CA GLY A 165 -9.11 -2.72 -0.22
C GLY A 165 -8.43 -2.20 -1.48
N PHE A 166 -8.38 -0.88 -1.69
CA PHE A 166 -7.61 -0.29 -2.78
C PHE A 166 -6.12 -0.58 -2.60
N GLN A 167 -5.41 -0.58 -3.71
CA GLN A 167 -3.98 -0.87 -3.76
C GLN A 167 -3.26 0.32 -4.36
N ALA A 168 -2.44 0.98 -3.55
CA ALA A 168 -1.69 2.15 -3.97
C ALA A 168 -0.29 1.76 -4.41
N TYR A 169 0.09 2.19 -5.61
CA TYR A 169 1.44 2.03 -6.13
C TYR A 169 2.43 2.95 -5.40
N CYS A 170 3.49 2.35 -4.89
CA CYS A 170 4.62 3.01 -4.25
C CYS A 170 5.88 2.66 -5.03
N ALA A 171 6.40 3.64 -5.78
CA ALA A 171 7.66 3.48 -6.49
C ALA A 171 8.83 3.26 -5.52
N SER A 172 9.81 2.47 -5.93
CA SER A 172 11.04 2.30 -5.17
C SER A 172 11.75 3.63 -4.96
N GLY A 173 12.18 3.89 -3.73
CA GLY A 173 12.92 5.11 -3.38
C GLY A 173 14.40 5.07 -3.80
N ARG A 174 14.81 4.08 -4.60
CA ARG A 174 16.20 3.86 -4.98
C ARG A 174 16.59 4.77 -6.14
N MET A 175 17.68 5.50 -5.96
CA MET A 175 18.44 6.11 -7.06
C MET A 175 19.51 5.16 -7.65
N SER A 176 19.51 3.87 -7.29
CA SER A 176 20.67 2.97 -7.51
C SER A 176 20.49 1.97 -8.66
N ALA A 177 21.59 1.78 -9.40
CA ALA A 177 21.74 1.15 -10.72
C ALA A 177 21.89 -0.39 -10.74
N ALA A 178 21.62 -1.11 -9.64
CA ALA A 178 21.80 -2.57 -9.61
C ALA A 178 20.47 -3.32 -9.84
N PRO A 179 20.34 -4.14 -10.90
CA PRO A 179 19.15 -4.94 -11.13
C PRO A 179 19.08 -6.09 -10.13
N VAL A 180 18.09 -6.05 -9.24
CA VAL A 180 17.70 -7.19 -8.41
C VAL A 180 16.98 -8.19 -9.29
N ARG A 181 17.45 -9.45 -9.31
CA ARG A 181 16.81 -10.53 -10.08
C ARG A 181 15.52 -10.94 -9.39
N ASN A 182 14.43 -11.04 -10.16
CA ASN A 182 13.06 -11.37 -9.76
C ASN A 182 12.18 -10.19 -9.24
N ARG A 183 12.15 -9.08 -9.99
CA ARG A 183 11.18 -7.99 -9.74
C ARG A 183 9.89 -8.24 -10.53
N VAL A 184 8.77 -8.33 -9.82
CA VAL A 184 7.46 -8.04 -10.42
C VAL A 184 7.49 -6.56 -10.80
N ARG A 185 7.37 -6.27 -12.09
CA ARG A 185 7.24 -4.89 -12.58
C ARG A 185 5.75 -4.62 -12.73
N TYR A 186 5.24 -3.65 -11.98
CA TYR A 186 3.89 -3.16 -12.19
C TYR A 186 3.87 -2.32 -13.46
N GLU A 187 2.98 -2.65 -14.39
CA GLU A 187 2.80 -1.87 -15.61
C GLU A 187 1.95 -0.65 -15.27
N VAL A 188 2.56 0.53 -15.33
CA VAL A 188 1.81 1.79 -15.30
C VAL A 188 1.23 1.98 -16.68
N ALA A 189 -0.10 1.95 -16.78
CA ALA A 189 -0.79 2.12 -18.05
C ALA A 189 -0.47 3.50 -18.65
N ASP A 190 -0.21 3.53 -19.96
CA ASP A 190 -0.23 4.78 -20.70
C ASP A 190 -1.66 5.30 -20.83
N ASP A 191 -1.82 6.53 -21.35
CA ASP A 191 -3.14 7.18 -21.41
C ASP A 191 -4.12 6.38 -22.29
N GLU A 192 -3.67 5.81 -23.43
CA GLU A 192 -4.52 5.00 -24.33
C GLU A 192 -4.99 3.70 -23.67
N HIS A 193 -4.10 2.96 -23.02
CA HIS A 193 -4.45 1.72 -22.31
C HIS A 193 -5.31 2.03 -21.07
N ALA A 194 -5.01 3.12 -20.35
CA ALA A 194 -5.83 3.55 -19.21
C ALA A 194 -7.27 3.84 -19.64
N ASP A 195 -7.48 4.55 -20.75
CA ASP A 195 -8.81 4.88 -21.28
C ASP A 195 -9.62 3.61 -21.60
N LEU A 196 -9.00 2.61 -22.24
CA LEU A 196 -9.65 1.32 -22.52
C LEU A 196 -10.06 0.58 -21.23
N LEU A 197 -9.20 0.59 -20.21
CA LEU A 197 -9.51 -0.05 -18.93
C LEU A 197 -10.62 0.70 -18.18
N ILE A 198 -10.62 2.02 -18.26
CA ILE A 198 -11.66 2.87 -17.66
C ILE A 198 -13.01 2.63 -18.33
N GLU A 199 -13.06 2.61 -19.67
CA GLU A 199 -14.28 2.29 -20.42
C GLU A 199 -14.83 0.92 -20.01
N ALA A 200 -13.96 -0.07 -19.83
CA ALA A 200 -14.36 -1.39 -19.35
C ALA A 200 -14.91 -1.37 -17.91
N VAL A 201 -14.35 -0.56 -17.00
CA VAL A 201 -14.89 -0.35 -15.65
C VAL A 201 -16.28 0.30 -15.71
N GLU A 202 -16.44 1.33 -16.55
CA GLU A 202 -17.71 2.05 -16.72
C GLU A 202 -18.80 1.15 -17.28
N ASN A 203 -18.49 0.39 -18.33
CA ASN A 203 -19.41 -0.57 -18.95
C ASN A 203 -19.89 -1.65 -17.96
N ARG A 204 -19.02 -2.03 -17.02
CA ARG A 204 -19.39 -2.96 -15.94
C ARG A 204 -20.23 -2.30 -14.86
N GLY A 205 -20.06 -1.00 -14.63
CA GLY A 205 -20.77 -0.22 -13.62
C GLY A 205 -20.33 -0.51 -12.17
N ASP A 206 -19.18 -1.14 -11.97
CA ASP A 206 -18.65 -1.50 -10.65
C ASP A 206 -17.13 -1.27 -10.58
N ILE A 207 -16.70 -0.56 -9.53
CA ILE A 207 -15.29 -0.22 -9.30
C ILE A 207 -14.54 -1.30 -8.51
N SER A 208 -15.13 -2.48 -8.27
CA SER A 208 -14.50 -3.61 -7.58
C SER A 208 -13.22 -4.12 -8.28
N ALA A 209 -12.98 -3.75 -9.54
CA ALA A 209 -11.71 -3.98 -10.22
C ALA A 209 -10.52 -3.23 -9.57
N LEU A 210 -10.78 -2.09 -8.91
CA LEU A 210 -9.77 -1.26 -8.26
C LEU A 210 -9.46 -1.66 -6.81
N ALA A 211 -10.21 -2.61 -6.25
CA ALA A 211 -10.14 -2.94 -4.83
C ALA A 211 -10.27 -4.44 -4.57
N ASN A 212 -9.59 -4.92 -3.54
CA ASN A 212 -9.67 -6.30 -3.08
C ASN A 212 -10.19 -6.37 -1.64
N PRO A 213 -11.20 -7.22 -1.35
CA PRO A 213 -11.65 -7.39 0.01
C PRO A 213 -10.53 -8.06 0.80
N LEU A 214 -9.95 -7.35 1.77
CA LEU A 214 -8.81 -7.83 2.55
C LEU A 214 -9.09 -9.09 3.38
N ALA A 215 -10.36 -9.41 3.62
CA ALA A 215 -10.78 -10.69 4.21
C ALA A 215 -10.60 -11.89 3.25
N ALA A 216 -10.53 -11.65 1.94
CA ALA A 216 -10.35 -12.67 0.91
C ALA A 216 -8.89 -12.87 0.50
N LEU A 217 -7.96 -12.03 0.99
CA LEU A 217 -6.55 -12.27 0.72
C LEU A 217 -6.07 -13.44 1.59
N PRO A 218 -5.34 -14.41 1.02
CA PRO A 218 -4.75 -15.49 1.80
C PRO A 218 -4.01 -14.89 3.00
N ALA A 219 -4.23 -15.49 4.17
CA ALA A 219 -3.52 -15.09 5.37
C ALA A 219 -2.02 -15.07 5.03
N PRO A 220 -1.29 -14.01 5.39
CA PRO A 220 0.13 -13.93 5.09
C PRO A 220 0.81 -15.18 5.65
N MET A 221 1.36 -16.00 4.76
CA MET A 221 2.20 -17.12 5.19
C MET A 221 3.47 -16.48 5.75
N SER A 222 3.63 -16.55 7.07
CA SER A 222 4.89 -16.12 7.69
C SER A 222 6.02 -16.92 7.04
N GLN A 223 6.96 -16.23 6.40
CA GLN A 223 8.20 -16.84 5.91
C GLN A 223 9.20 -17.08 7.04
N GLU A 224 8.93 -16.58 8.25
CA GLU A 224 9.69 -17.02 9.41
C GLU A 224 9.44 -18.52 9.61
N PRO A 225 10.49 -19.34 9.70
CA PRO A 225 10.32 -20.73 10.08
C PRO A 225 9.58 -20.76 11.41
N ILE A 226 8.39 -21.36 11.43
CA ILE A 226 7.69 -21.64 12.67
C ILE A 226 8.54 -22.69 13.39
N PHE A 227 9.51 -22.23 14.18
CA PHE A 227 10.22 -23.10 15.07
C PHE A 227 9.21 -23.54 16.12
N PRO A 228 8.88 -24.84 16.23
CA PRO A 228 8.06 -25.31 17.32
C PRO A 228 8.75 -24.88 18.61
N ILE A 229 8.10 -24.04 19.41
CA ILE A 229 8.59 -23.65 20.73
C ILE A 229 8.86 -24.96 21.47
N ARG A 230 10.14 -25.30 21.63
CA ARG A 230 10.55 -26.37 22.53
C ARG A 230 10.22 -25.82 23.92
N PRO A 231 9.33 -26.46 24.69
CA PRO A 231 9.12 -26.06 26.08
C PRO A 231 10.49 -25.98 26.75
N SER A 232 10.70 -24.96 27.59
CA SER A 232 11.84 -24.96 28.50
C SER A 232 11.88 -26.31 29.21
N MET A 233 13.07 -26.91 29.27
CA MET A 233 13.32 -28.26 29.79
C MET A 233 12.42 -28.57 31.00
N GLY A 234 11.53 -29.56 30.86
CA GLY A 234 10.70 -30.08 31.96
C GLY A 234 9.20 -29.75 31.90
N ILE A 235 8.73 -28.81 31.08
CA ILE A 235 7.29 -28.53 30.99
C ILE A 235 6.60 -29.47 29.99
N ARG A 236 5.76 -30.37 30.52
CA ARG A 236 4.98 -31.36 29.74
C ARG A 236 3.92 -30.64 28.89
N ARG A 237 3.74 -31.08 27.63
CA ARG A 237 2.58 -30.64 26.83
C ARG A 237 1.29 -31.19 27.44
N PRO A 238 0.24 -30.38 27.64
CA PRO A 238 -1.06 -30.88 28.05
C PRO A 238 -1.59 -31.88 27.01
N GLY A 239 -2.09 -33.03 27.45
CA GLY A 239 -2.85 -33.96 26.59
C GLY A 239 -2.07 -35.07 25.86
N ARG A 240 -0.75 -35.19 26.03
CA ARG A 240 -0.02 -36.39 25.57
C ARG A 240 0.29 -37.30 26.76
N PRO A 241 -0.30 -38.51 26.88
CA PRO A 241 0.11 -39.48 27.88
C PRO A 241 1.58 -39.84 27.63
N GLY A 242 2.47 -39.34 28.50
CA GLY A 242 3.88 -39.70 28.47
C GLY A 242 4.08 -41.13 28.98
N ARG A 243 5.12 -41.79 28.48
CA ARG A 243 5.59 -43.08 29.01
C ARG A 243 5.86 -42.91 30.52
N PRO A 244 5.38 -43.81 31.39
CA PRO A 244 5.63 -43.72 32.83
C PRO A 244 7.13 -43.68 33.13
N ASP A 245 7.54 -42.83 34.08
CA ASP A 245 8.93 -42.69 34.56
C ASP A 245 9.40 -43.86 35.46
N VAL A 246 8.56 -44.89 35.61
CA VAL A 246 8.91 -46.11 36.35
C VAL A 246 9.43 -47.18 35.39
N PRO A 247 10.56 -47.83 35.69
CA PRO A 247 10.95 -49.03 34.96
C PRO A 247 9.79 -50.04 35.03
N ALA A 248 9.44 -50.64 33.90
CA ALA A 248 8.24 -51.47 33.71
C ALA A 248 8.12 -52.68 34.66
N LEU A 249 9.12 -52.93 35.51
CA LEU A 249 9.21 -54.04 36.45
C LEU A 249 8.36 -53.86 37.72
N PHE A 250 7.68 -52.73 37.92
CA PHE A 250 6.87 -52.48 39.13
C PHE A 250 5.36 -52.39 38.90
N LEU A 251 4.85 -52.64 37.69
CA LEU A 251 3.43 -52.40 37.37
C LEU A 251 2.53 -53.65 37.38
N ARG A 252 3.00 -54.82 37.82
CA ARG A 252 2.13 -56.02 37.97
C ARG A 252 2.50 -56.86 39.19
N PRO A 253 1.66 -56.92 40.24
CA PRO A 253 1.86 -57.82 41.37
C PRO A 253 1.66 -59.31 41.02
N GLU A 254 1.01 -59.63 39.91
CA GLU A 254 0.68 -61.00 39.48
C GLU A 254 1.83 -61.85 38.91
N TRP A 255 3.08 -61.34 38.86
CA TRP A 255 4.26 -62.09 38.39
C TRP A 255 5.29 -62.42 39.48
N LYS A 256 4.91 -62.31 40.75
CA LYS A 256 5.69 -62.90 41.85
C LYS A 256 5.05 -64.22 42.30
N SER A 257 5.73 -65.31 41.97
CA SER A 257 5.53 -66.70 42.42
C SER A 257 4.39 -67.50 41.77
N GLN A 258 4.75 -68.39 40.83
CA GLN A 258 5.03 -69.79 41.18
C GLN A 258 6.18 -70.33 40.32
#